data_AF-A0A9D4DRP5-F1
#
_entry.id   AF-A0A9D4DRP5-F1
#
_cell.length_a   1.000
_cell.length_b   1.000
_cell.length_c   1.000
_cell.angle_alpha   90.00
_cell.angle_beta   90.00
_cell.angle_gamma   90.00
#
_symmetry.space_group_name_H-M   'P 1'
#
loop_
_entity.id
_entity.type
_entity.pdbx_description
1 polymer ?
#
loop_
_entity_poly.entity_id
_entity_poly.type
_entity_poly.pdbx_seq_one_letter_code
_entity_poly.pdbx_strand_id
1 'polypeptide(L)'
;MSAHINIRVKLTCAERHFRYACQQVMIISRHVEEATRRYHNADKTGDKIFKYNIRLRLSVLDGVRNMYYEFAAKKAAEIVELQQHLLDVIDPHDVTLDESDSELSADDMSVTSVSGSESEYSIEMCE
;
A
#
# COMPACT_ATOMS: atom_id res chain seq x y z
N MET A 1 10.54 -18.37 22.39
CA MET A 1 10.02 -18.75 21.05
C MET A 1 8.67 -18.11 20.69
N SER A 2 7.63 -18.14 21.54
CA SER A 2 6.29 -17.60 21.18
C SER A 2 6.27 -16.09 20.82
N ALA A 3 7.04 -15.25 21.53
CA ALA A 3 7.08 -13.80 21.28
C ALA A 3 7.64 -13.43 19.89
N HIS A 4 8.66 -14.15 19.41
CA HIS A 4 9.29 -13.93 18.11
C HIS A 4 8.32 -14.22 16.95
N ILE A 5 7.52 -15.29 17.08
CA ILE A 5 6.49 -15.63 16.09
C ILE A 5 5.42 -14.54 16.04
N ASN A 6 4.99 -14.01 17.20
CA ASN A 6 4.01 -12.93 17.26
C ASN A 6 4.49 -11.65 16.56
N ILE A 7 5.75 -11.24 16.77
CA ILE A 7 6.35 -10.06 16.13
C ILE A 7 6.42 -10.25 14.61
N ARG A 8 6.83 -11.43 14.11
CA ARG A 8 6.88 -11.72 12.66
C ARG A 8 5.50 -11.74 12.00
N VAL A 9 4.47 -12.22 12.69
CA VAL A 9 3.09 -12.17 12.21
C VAL A 9 2.61 -10.72 12.11
N LYS A 10 2.86 -9.90 13.13
CA LYS A 10 2.54 -8.47 13.12
C LYS A 10 3.27 -7.72 12.01
N LEU A 11 4.55 -8.02 11.80
CA LEU A 11 5.35 -7.43 10.73
C LEU A 11 4.74 -7.73 9.36
N THR A 12 4.46 -9.00 9.08
CA THR A 12 3.83 -9.43 7.81
C THR A 12 2.46 -8.75 7.61
N CYS A 13 1.70 -8.59 8.69
CA CYS A 13 0.41 -7.91 8.66
C CYS A 13 0.56 -6.41 8.33
N ALA A 14 1.49 -5.72 9.00
CA ALA A 14 1.77 -4.31 8.76
C ALA A 14 2.26 -4.08 7.31
N GLU A 15 3.12 -4.95 6.78
CA GLU A 15 3.57 -4.93 5.38
C GLU A 15 2.42 -5.14 4.40
N ARG A 16 1.49 -6.06 4.69
CA ARG A 16 0.28 -6.26 3.87
C ARG A 16 -0.57 -4.99 3.85
N HIS A 17 -0.82 -4.38 5.00
CA HIS A 17 -1.58 -3.14 5.09
C HIS A 17 -0.89 -1.97 4.38
N PHE A 18 0.43 -1.85 4.48
CA PHE A 18 1.20 -0.84 3.77
C PHE A 18 1.08 -0.99 2.25
N ARG A 19 1.29 -2.21 1.73
CA ARG A 19 1.14 -2.50 0.29
C ARG A 19 -0.27 -2.17 -0.19
N TYR A 20 -1.28 -2.56 0.57
CA TYR A 20 -2.68 -2.23 0.26
C TYR A 20 -2.90 -0.71 0.20
N ALA A 21 -2.41 0.04 1.19
CA ALA A 21 -2.51 1.50 1.20
C ALA A 21 -1.88 2.14 -0.05
N CYS A 22 -0.69 1.68 -0.43
CA CYS A 22 -0.02 2.14 -1.66
C CYS A 22 -0.83 1.81 -2.92
N GLN A 23 -1.45 0.63 -2.99
CA GLN A 23 -2.35 0.27 -4.09
C GLN A 23 -3.57 1.19 -4.15
N GLN A 24 -4.19 1.48 -3.01
CA GLN A 24 -5.33 2.40 -2.94
C GLN A 24 -4.95 3.82 -3.40
N VAL A 25 -3.77 4.32 -3.00
CA VAL A 25 -3.26 5.61 -3.49
C VAL A 25 -3.15 5.63 -5.02
N MET A 26 -2.63 4.57 -5.64
CA MET A 26 -2.52 4.49 -7.10
C MET A 26 -3.90 4.49 -7.78
N ILE A 27 -4.84 3.69 -7.26
CA ILE A 27 -6.22 3.62 -7.78
C ILE A 27 -6.89 5.00 -7.69
N ILE A 28 -6.82 5.65 -6.53
CA ILE A 28 -7.42 6.97 -6.32
C ILE A 28 -6.76 8.01 -7.23
N SER A 29 -5.44 7.96 -7.41
CA SER A 29 -4.72 8.89 -8.30
C SER A 29 -5.24 8.80 -9.74
N ARG A 30 -5.50 7.59 -10.24
CA ARG A 30 -6.14 7.39 -11.54
C ARG A 30 -7.55 7.99 -11.60
N HIS A 31 -8.34 7.86 -10.54
CA HIS A 31 -9.66 8.49 -10.47
C HIS A 31 -9.58 10.03 -10.42
N VAL A 32 -8.58 10.60 -9.75
CA VAL A 32 -8.33 12.05 -9.74
C VAL A 32 -7.99 12.54 -11.14
N GLU A 33 -7.12 11.83 -11.88
CA GLU A 33 -6.79 12.17 -13.26
C GLU A 33 -8.02 12.11 -14.18
N GLU A 34 -8.83 11.06 -14.07
CA GLU A 34 -10.07 10.92 -14.84
C GLU A 34 -11.06 12.06 -14.55
N ALA A 35 -11.28 12.36 -13.27
CA ALA A 35 -12.16 13.43 -12.84
C ALA A 35 -11.63 14.80 -13.30
N THR A 36 -10.32 15.04 -13.25
CA THR A 36 -9.67 16.26 -13.72
C THR A 36 -9.87 16.43 -15.23
N ARG A 37 -9.68 15.36 -16.01
CA ARG A 37 -9.94 15.39 -17.45
C ARG A 37 -11.41 15.72 -17.76
N ARG A 38 -12.35 15.10 -17.05
CA ARG A 38 -13.80 15.40 -17.20
C ARG A 38 -14.12 16.85 -16.80
N TYR A 39 -13.49 17.36 -15.76
CA TYR A 39 -13.64 18.77 -15.35
C TYR A 39 -13.17 19.71 -16.45
N HIS A 40 -12.00 19.46 -17.03
CA HIS A 40 -11.48 20.29 -18.12
C HIS A 40 -12.35 20.24 -19.38
N ASN A 41 -12.96 19.09 -19.67
CA ASN A 41 -13.95 18.99 -20.76
C ASN A 41 -15.24 19.78 -20.43
N ALA A 42 -15.73 19.71 -19.19
CA ALA A 42 -16.89 20.49 -18.75
C ALA A 42 -16.65 22.00 -18.79
N ASP A 43 -15.40 22.42 -18.53
CA ASP A 43 -14.99 23.83 -18.62
C ASP A 43 -15.10 24.36 -20.05
N LYS A 44 -14.74 23.53 -21.04
CA LYS A 44 -14.87 23.86 -22.47
C LYS A 44 -16.33 23.93 -22.92
N THR A 45 -17.22 23.12 -22.35
CA THR A 45 -18.65 23.10 -22.72
C THR A 45 -19.48 24.13 -21.94
N GLY A 46 -18.93 24.74 -20.89
CA GLY A 46 -19.62 25.77 -20.09
C GLY A 46 -20.68 25.23 -19.12
N ASP A 47 -20.72 23.91 -18.87
CA ASP A 47 -21.70 23.29 -17.98
C ASP A 47 -21.32 23.50 -16.50
N LYS A 48 -21.90 24.55 -15.90
CA LYS A 48 -21.61 24.98 -14.53
C LYS A 48 -22.05 23.96 -13.47
N ILE A 49 -23.18 23.27 -13.67
CA ILE A 49 -23.71 22.30 -12.70
C ILE A 49 -22.84 21.05 -12.71
N PHE A 50 -22.51 20.55 -13.90
CA PHE A 50 -21.63 19.40 -14.04
C PHE A 50 -20.22 19.69 -13.50
N LYS A 51 -19.69 20.89 -13.77
CA LYS A 51 -18.42 21.37 -13.21
C LYS A 51 -18.39 21.35 -11.69
N TYR A 52 -19.43 21.86 -11.03
CA TYR A 52 -19.52 21.86 -9.57
C TYR A 52 -19.54 20.45 -8.99
N ASN A 53 -20.30 19.55 -9.60
CA ASN A 53 -20.34 18.13 -9.20
C ASN A 53 -18.96 17.47 -9.31
N ILE A 54 -18.22 17.71 -10.39
CA ILE A 54 -16.87 17.15 -10.54
C ILE A 54 -15.92 17.76 -9.51
N ARG A 55 -16.02 19.07 -9.24
CA ARG A 55 -15.20 19.71 -8.22
C ARG A 55 -15.42 19.09 -6.83
N LEU A 56 -16.67 18.83 -6.45
CA LEU A 56 -16.97 18.12 -5.19
C LEU A 56 -16.33 16.74 -5.15
N ARG A 57 -16.41 15.98 -6.25
CA ARG A 57 -15.77 14.65 -6.35
C ARG A 57 -14.25 14.73 -6.22
N LEU A 58 -13.62 15.71 -6.87
CA LEU A 58 -12.17 15.93 -6.75
C LEU A 58 -11.77 16.21 -5.30
N SER A 59 -12.49 17.08 -4.59
CA SER A 59 -12.22 17.36 -3.18
C SER A 59 -12.33 16.13 -2.28
N VAL A 60 -13.32 15.26 -2.52
CA VAL A 60 -13.45 14.00 -1.78
C VAL A 60 -12.29 13.05 -2.10
N LEU A 61 -11.97 12.86 -3.39
CA LEU A 61 -10.87 11.98 -3.80
C LEU A 61 -9.52 12.44 -3.23
N ASP A 62 -9.26 13.75 -3.23
CA ASP A 62 -8.04 14.31 -2.62
C ASP A 62 -7.98 14.03 -1.11
N GLY A 63 -9.11 14.16 -0.40
CA GLY A 63 -9.21 13.84 1.03
C GLY A 63 -8.95 12.36 1.32
N VAL A 64 -9.57 11.45 0.56
CA VAL A 64 -9.37 10.00 0.71
C VAL A 64 -7.94 9.61 0.36
N ARG A 65 -7.34 10.18 -0.69
CA ARG A 65 -5.94 9.95 -1.04
C ARG A 65 -5.02 10.38 0.10
N ASN A 66 -5.27 11.54 0.71
CA ASN A 66 -4.48 12.03 1.84
C ASN A 66 -4.58 11.09 3.05
N MET A 67 -5.78 10.58 3.35
CA MET A 67 -5.97 9.58 4.40
C MET A 67 -5.12 8.33 4.16
N TYR A 68 -5.07 7.81 2.93
CA TYR A 68 -4.22 6.65 2.61
C TYR A 68 -2.72 6.96 2.67
N TYR A 69 -2.29 8.19 2.32
CA TYR A 69 -0.90 8.60 2.54
C TYR A 69 -0.52 8.59 4.01
N GLU A 70 -1.37 9.16 4.88
CA GLU A 70 -1.14 9.14 6.33
C GLU A 70 -1.16 7.71 6.89
N PHE A 71 -2.08 6.88 6.41
CA PHE A 71 -2.16 5.48 6.82
C PHE A 71 -0.92 4.68 6.38
N ALA A 72 -0.46 4.86 5.13
CA ALA A 72 0.76 4.24 4.64
C ALA A 72 1.99 4.70 5.44
N ALA A 73 2.09 6.00 5.76
CA ALA A 73 3.19 6.53 6.57
C ALA A 73 3.20 5.91 7.98
N LYS A 74 2.02 5.78 8.63
CA LYS A 74 1.89 5.11 9.93
C LYS A 74 2.31 3.65 9.86
N LYS A 75 1.86 2.90 8.85
CA LYS A 75 2.25 1.49 8.67
C LYS A 75 3.72 1.31 8.34
N ALA A 76 4.32 2.21 7.56
CA ALA A 76 5.76 2.19 7.32
C ALA A 76 6.55 2.40 8.61
N ALA A 77 6.13 3.33 9.46
CA ALA A 77 6.76 3.54 10.77
C ALA A 77 6.63 2.29 11.68
N GLU A 78 5.45 1.67 11.71
CA GLU A 78 5.21 0.42 12.46
C GLU A 78 6.09 -0.74 11.96
N ILE A 79 6.27 -0.87 10.64
CA ILE A 79 7.17 -1.87 10.05
C ILE A 79 8.61 -1.65 10.55
N VAL A 80 9.10 -0.42 10.51
CA VAL A 80 10.47 -0.09 10.96
C VAL A 80 10.63 -0.39 12.45
N GLU A 81 9.64 -0.05 13.28
CA GLU A 81 9.65 -0.35 14.71
C GLU A 81 9.67 -1.86 14.99
N LEU A 82 8.82 -2.63 14.29
CA LEU A 82 8.77 -4.09 14.44
C LEU A 82 10.06 -4.77 13.94
N GLN A 83 10.66 -4.26 12.86
CA GLN A 83 11.96 -4.72 12.35
C GLN A 83 13.08 -4.44 13.36
N GLN A 84 13.10 -3.25 13.96
CA GLN A 84 14.07 -2.91 14.99
C GLN A 84 13.90 -3.80 16.23
N HIS A 85 12.67 -4.02 16.69
CA HIS A 85 12.40 -4.95 17.79
C HIS A 85 12.86 -6.37 17.51
N LEU A 86 12.75 -6.83 16.26
CA LEU A 86 13.24 -8.14 15.86
C LEU A 86 14.76 -8.22 15.97
N LEU A 87 15.47 -7.15 15.57
CA LEU A 87 16.92 -7.04 15.63
C LEU A 87 17.43 -6.91 17.08
N ASP A 88 16.79 -6.10 17.92
CA ASP A 88 17.21 -5.89 19.32
C ASP A 88 17.00 -7.13 20.19
N VAL A 89 16.05 -8.01 19.83
CA VAL A 89 15.86 -9.31 20.49
C VAL A 89 16.93 -10.32 20.06
N ILE A 90 17.60 -10.08 18.93
CA ILE A 90 18.74 -10.86 18.44
C ILE A 90 20.02 -10.14 18.89
N ASP A 91 20.37 -10.28 20.17
CA ASP A 91 21.65 -9.79 20.68
C ASP A 91 22.84 -10.49 19.93
N PRO A 92 24.00 -9.83 19.71
CA PRO A 92 25.07 -10.28 18.79
C PRO A 92 25.85 -11.55 19.17
N HIS A 93 25.47 -12.27 20.22
CA HIS A 93 26.26 -13.40 20.74
C HIS A 93 25.89 -14.76 20.13
N ASP A 94 24.96 -14.81 19.18
CA ASP A 94 24.58 -16.07 18.50
C ASP A 94 24.70 -15.94 16.98
N VAL A 95 25.82 -15.38 16.50
CA VAL A 95 26.25 -15.59 15.11
C VAL A 95 27.09 -16.88 15.08
N THR A 96 26.46 -18.03 15.31
CA THR A 96 26.96 -19.23 14.65
C THR A 96 26.59 -19.08 13.18
N LEU A 97 27.62 -18.83 12.38
CA LEU A 97 27.59 -18.96 10.93
C LEU A 97 27.07 -20.36 10.59
N ASP A 98 25.76 -20.49 10.33
CA ASP A 98 25.23 -21.62 9.60
C ASP A 98 25.18 -21.19 8.13
N GLU A 99 26.31 -21.43 7.46
CA GLU A 99 26.39 -21.48 6.00
C GLU A 99 25.47 -22.60 5.51
N SER A 100 24.18 -22.28 5.36
CA SER A 100 23.26 -23.08 4.57
C SER A 100 23.16 -22.44 3.18
N ASP A 101 24.00 -22.93 2.27
CA ASP A 101 23.92 -22.71 0.83
C ASP A 101 22.46 -22.80 0.35
N SER A 102 21.89 -21.65 -0.02
CA SER A 102 20.67 -21.59 -0.81
C SER A 102 21.05 -21.04 -2.18
N GLU A 103 21.20 -21.97 -3.11
CA GLU A 103 21.43 -21.69 -4.53
C GLU A 103 20.39 -20.69 -5.05
N LEU A 104 20.86 -19.51 -5.47
CA LEU A 104 20.05 -18.54 -6.18
C LEU A 104 19.85 -19.06 -7.61
N SER A 105 18.76 -19.79 -7.83
CA SER A 105 18.18 -19.96 -9.17
C SER A 105 17.62 -18.60 -9.60
N ALA A 106 18.26 -18.01 -10.60
CA ALA A 106 17.76 -16.85 -11.30
C ALA A 106 16.75 -17.32 -12.35
N ASP A 107 15.46 -17.07 -12.13
CA ASP A 107 14.46 -17.11 -13.21
C ASP A 107 13.37 -16.04 -13.00
N ASP A 108 13.38 -15.10 -13.95
CA ASP A 108 12.26 -14.40 -14.58
C ASP A 108 11.33 -13.48 -13.76
N MET A 109 11.61 -12.18 -13.79
CA MET A 109 10.60 -11.13 -13.62
C MET A 109 10.08 -10.71 -14.99
N SER A 110 9.15 -11.49 -15.54
CA SER A 110 8.32 -11.05 -16.66
C SER A 110 7.30 -10.03 -16.15
N VAL A 111 7.42 -8.80 -16.68
CA VAL A 111 6.43 -7.74 -16.52
C VAL A 111 5.15 -8.16 -17.25
N THR A 112 4.14 -8.62 -16.51
CA THR A 112 2.78 -8.76 -17.05
C THR A 112 1.98 -7.52 -16.70
N SER A 113 1.96 -6.58 -17.63
CA SER A 113 0.85 -5.63 -17.78
C SER A 113 -0.44 -6.38 -18.12
N VAL A 114 -1.60 -5.76 -17.80
CA VAL A 114 -2.99 -6.12 -18.20
C VAL A 114 -3.65 -7.06 -17.17
N SER A 115 -4.85 -6.83 -16.64
CA SER A 115 -6.01 -5.97 -16.95
C SER A 115 -6.90 -5.92 -15.71
N GLY A 116 -7.79 -4.93 -15.65
CA GLY A 116 -8.80 -4.83 -14.60
C GLY A 116 -9.57 -6.13 -14.38
N SER A 117 -9.58 -6.56 -13.13
CA SER A 117 -10.61 -7.39 -12.56
C SER A 117 -10.98 -6.78 -11.21
N GLU A 118 -12.27 -6.54 -11.02
CA GLU A 118 -12.85 -6.23 -9.73
C GLU A 118 -12.56 -7.43 -8.82
N SER A 119 -11.58 -7.29 -7.92
CA SER A 119 -11.38 -8.27 -6.86
C SER A 119 -12.07 -7.71 -5.62
N GLU A 120 -13.28 -8.21 -5.38
CA GLU A 120 -13.81 -8.34 -4.02
C GLU A 120 -12.78 -9.15 -3.24
N TYR A 121 -11.95 -8.49 -2.44
CA TYR A 121 -11.03 -9.16 -1.55
C TYR A 121 -11.54 -8.98 -0.13
N SER A 122 -12.06 -10.09 0.40
CA SER A 122 -12.49 -10.24 1.79
C SER A 122 -11.40 -9.72 2.73
N ILE A 123 -11.80 -8.82 3.60
CA ILE A 123 -11.00 -8.34 4.73
C ILE A 123 -10.85 -9.54 5.69
N GLU A 124 -9.82 -10.34 5.52
CA GLU A 124 -9.31 -11.12 6.65
C GLU A 124 -8.63 -10.13 7.60
N MET A 125 -9.41 -9.73 8.61
CA MET A 125 -8.93 -9.05 9.80
C MET A 125 -7.86 -9.94 10.44
N CYS A 126 -6.60 -9.54 10.35
CA CYS A 126 -5.63 -10.05 11.30
C CYS A 126 -5.97 -9.40 12.64
N GLU A 127 -6.69 -10.13 13.49
CA GLU A 127 -6.86 -9.81 14.93
C GLU A 127 -5.53 -9.94 15.69
#